data_AF-A0A1X0RJI1-F1
#
_entry.id   AF-A0A1X0RJI1-F1
#
_cell.length_a   1.000
_cell.length_b   1.000
_cell.length_c   1.000
_cell.angle_alpha   90.00
_cell.angle_beta   90.00
_cell.angle_gamma   90.00
#
_symmetry.space_group_name_H-M   'P 1'
#
loop_
_entity.id
_entity.type
_entity.pdbx_description
1 polymer ?
#
loop_
_entity_poly.entity_id
_entity_poly.type
_entity_poly.pdbx_seq_one_letter_code
_entity_poly.pdbx_strand_id
1 'polypeptide(L)'
;GIDPDKFTAHSIRAAASTYAVQQGASIQEVKIHANWSLNADTFEKYYLRPASRRRQGQRISKRILEATEKKTTSEVGVSHTATVEGTTHNGLVGETETEDVV
;
A
#
# COMPACT_ATOMS: atom_id res chain seq x y z
N GLY A 1 22.81 -12.55 -22.79
CA GLY A 1 23.57 -12.36 -21.53
C GLY A 1 22.97 -11.21 -20.74
N ILE A 2 23.36 -11.04 -19.48
CA ILE A 2 23.01 -9.86 -18.66
C ILE A 2 24.02 -8.75 -19.00
N ASP A 3 23.53 -7.53 -19.21
CA ASP A 3 24.35 -6.35 -19.50
C ASP A 3 24.97 -5.80 -18.19
N PRO A 4 26.29 -5.92 -17.99
CA PRO A 4 26.95 -5.52 -16.75
C PRO A 4 27.02 -4.00 -16.57
N ASP A 5 26.91 -3.22 -17.65
CA ASP A 5 26.91 -1.75 -17.59
C ASP A 5 25.55 -1.22 -17.11
N LYS A 6 24.48 -1.99 -17.32
CA LYS A 6 23.12 -1.65 -16.88
C LYS A 6 22.75 -2.27 -15.53
N PHE A 7 23.25 -3.47 -15.22
CA PHE A 7 22.84 -4.22 -14.04
C PHE A 7 24.03 -4.52 -13.14
N THR A 8 24.05 -3.84 -11.99
CA THR A 8 25.05 -4.10 -10.96
C THR A 8 24.83 -5.46 -10.28
N ALA A 9 25.87 -6.00 -9.66
CA ALA A 9 25.76 -7.19 -8.83
C ALA A 9 24.66 -7.07 -7.76
N HIS A 10 24.44 -5.86 -7.24
CA HIS A 10 23.40 -5.59 -6.26
C HIS A 10 21.98 -5.75 -6.84
N SER A 11 21.72 -5.22 -8.04
CA SER A 11 20.40 -5.37 -8.67
C SER A 11 20.13 -6.80 -9.11
N ILE A 12 21.15 -7.52 -9.57
CA ILE A 12 21.06 -8.94 -9.90
C ILE A 12 20.72 -9.76 -8.65
N ARG A 13 21.38 -9.49 -7.51
CA ARG A 13 21.07 -10.16 -6.23
C ARG A 13 19.62 -9.94 -5.84
N ALA A 14 19.12 -8.71 -5.91
CA ALA A 14 17.72 -8.40 -5.60
C ALA A 14 16.73 -9.14 -6.50
N ALA A 15 16.99 -9.14 -7.82
CA ALA A 15 16.16 -9.83 -8.80
C ALA A 15 16.14 -11.35 -8.57
N ALA A 16 17.32 -11.96 -8.40
CA ALA A 16 17.46 -13.39 -8.17
C ALA A 16 16.78 -13.84 -6.87
N SER A 17 17.01 -13.14 -5.76
CA SER A 17 16.39 -13.47 -4.47
C SER A 17 14.87 -13.28 -4.49
N THR A 18 14.36 -12.25 -5.18
CA THR A 18 12.91 -12.08 -5.39
C THR A 18 12.33 -13.24 -6.21
N TYR A 19 13.02 -13.63 -7.29
CA TYR A 19 12.57 -14.71 -8.15
C TYR A 19 12.55 -16.06 -7.42
N ALA A 20 13.55 -16.33 -6.57
CA ALA A 20 13.58 -17.54 -5.74
C ALA A 20 12.33 -17.67 -4.85
N VAL A 21 11.92 -16.57 -4.19
CA VAL A 21 10.68 -16.55 -3.40
C VAL A 21 9.45 -16.77 -4.28
N GLN A 22 9.42 -16.22 -5.49
CA GLN A 22 8.34 -16.45 -6.44
C GLN A 22 8.26 -17.91 -6.92
N GLN A 23 9.38 -18.63 -6.93
CA GLN A 23 9.45 -20.07 -7.22
C GLN A 23 9.15 -20.95 -6.00
N GLY A 24 8.83 -20.34 -4.84
CA GLY A 24 8.41 -21.07 -3.64
C GLY A 24 9.50 -21.26 -2.59
N ALA A 25 10.71 -20.73 -2.80
CA ALA A 25 11.73 -20.74 -1.75
C ALA A 25 11.25 -19.89 -0.56
N SER A 26 11.49 -20.39 0.65
CA SER A 26 11.22 -19.62 1.86
C SER A 26 12.17 -18.43 1.98
N ILE A 27 11.72 -17.39 2.68
CA ILE A 27 12.55 -16.23 3.00
C ILE A 27 13.80 -16.65 3.79
N GLN A 28 13.68 -17.65 4.66
CA GLN A 28 14.79 -18.15 5.46
C GLN A 28 15.87 -18.79 4.59
N GLU A 29 15.50 -19.65 3.64
CA GLU A 29 16.43 -20.25 2.69
C GLU A 29 17.16 -19.18 1.86
N VAL A 30 16.44 -18.16 1.41
CA VAL A 30 17.03 -17.03 0.67
C VAL A 30 17.99 -16.23 1.54
N LYS A 31 17.67 -16.00 2.82
CA LYS A 31 18.56 -15.34 3.77
C LYS A 31 19.83 -16.16 4.05
N ILE A 32 19.70 -17.47 4.25
CA ILE A 32 20.85 -18.38 4.40
C ILE A 32 21.75 -18.31 3.17
N HIS A 33 21.17 -18.43 1.97
CA HIS A 33 21.90 -18.37 0.71
C HIS A 33 22.64 -17.04 0.50
N ALA A 34 22.01 -15.92 0.84
CA ALA A 34 22.57 -14.58 0.69
C ALA A 34 23.46 -14.15 1.88
N ASN A 35 23.69 -15.03 2.86
CA ASN A 35 24.41 -14.75 4.10
C ASN A 35 23.83 -13.54 4.88
N TRP A 36 22.51 -13.44 4.92
CA TRP A 36 21.80 -12.50 5.78
C TRP A 36 21.40 -13.16 7.10
N SER A 37 21.41 -12.35 8.16
CA SER A 37 20.84 -12.76 9.44
C SER A 37 19.37 -13.13 9.26
N LEU A 38 18.98 -14.28 9.81
CA LEU A 38 17.58 -14.74 9.80
C LEU A 38 16.65 -13.74 10.51
N ASN A 39 17.17 -13.06 11.51
CA ASN A 39 16.44 -12.12 12.36
C ASN A 39 16.43 -10.69 11.79
N ALA A 40 17.25 -10.40 10.78
CA ALA A 40 17.26 -9.09 10.13
C ALA A 40 16.19 -9.02 9.04
N ASP A 41 15.60 -7.85 8.83
CA ASP A 41 14.60 -7.58 7.79
C ASP A 41 15.22 -7.00 6.50
N THR A 42 16.53 -7.14 6.34
CA THR A 42 17.29 -6.60 5.21
C THR A 42 16.74 -7.08 3.87
N PHE A 43 16.38 -8.37 3.77
CA PHE A 43 15.83 -8.94 2.55
C PHE A 43 14.48 -8.31 2.22
N GLU A 44 13.57 -8.30 3.18
CA GLU A 44 12.20 -7.80 3.05
C GLU A 44 12.17 -6.31 2.71
N LYS A 45 13.05 -5.51 3.32
CA LYS A 45 13.09 -4.06 3.10
C LYS A 45 13.74 -3.68 1.78
N TYR A 46 14.87 -4.28 1.43
CA TYR A 46 15.70 -3.76 0.35
C TYR A 46 15.66 -4.59 -0.93
N TYR A 47 15.56 -5.91 -0.80
CA TYR A 47 15.78 -6.86 -1.90
C TYR A 47 14.48 -7.52 -2.41
N LEU A 48 13.49 -7.78 -1.54
CA LEU A 48 12.22 -8.41 -1.91
C LEU A 48 11.32 -7.41 -2.66
N ARG A 49 11.31 -7.48 -3.98
CA ARG A 49 10.55 -6.57 -4.85
C ARG A 49 9.71 -7.32 -5.88
N PRO A 50 8.61 -7.98 -5.45
CA PRO A 50 7.74 -8.69 -6.38
C PRO A 50 7.11 -7.72 -7.39
N ALA A 51 7.18 -8.05 -8.68
CA ALA A 51 6.62 -7.25 -9.76
C ALA A 51 5.10 -6.98 -9.60
N SER A 52 4.39 -7.86 -8.88
CA SER A 52 2.95 -7.77 -8.63
C SER A 52 2.58 -6.94 -7.40
N ARG A 53 3.49 -6.18 -6.77
CA ARG A 53 3.21 -5.44 -5.52
C ARG A 53 1.95 -4.55 -5.62
N ARG A 54 1.79 -3.82 -6.73
CA ARG A 54 0.61 -2.98 -6.98
C ARG A 54 -0.68 -3.80 -7.06
N ARG A 55 -0.66 -4.92 -7.79
CA ARG A 55 -1.81 -5.83 -7.92
C ARG A 55 -2.16 -6.48 -6.57
N GLN A 56 -1.17 -6.87 -5.77
CA GLN A 56 -1.37 -7.37 -4.42
C GLN A 56 -2.02 -6.30 -3.54
N GLY A 57 -1.52 -5.07 -3.57
CA GLY A 57 -2.12 -3.95 -2.84
C GLY A 57 -3.59 -3.74 -3.21
N GLN A 58 -3.89 -3.69 -4.50
CA GLN A 58 -5.29 -3.57 -4.99
C GLN A 58 -6.17 -4.72 -4.49
N ARG A 59 -5.68 -5.96 -4.50
CA ARG A 59 -6.42 -7.12 -3.98
C ARG A 59 -6.68 -7.01 -2.48
N ILE A 60 -5.71 -6.52 -1.71
CA ILE A 60 -5.86 -6.32 -0.26
C ILE A 60 -6.91 -5.24 0.00
N SER A 61 -6.78 -4.07 -0.63
CA SER A 61 -7.74 -2.97 -0.48
C SER A 61 -9.16 -3.39 -0.87
N LYS A 62 -9.32 -4.10 -1.99
CA LYS A 62 -10.61 -4.61 -2.44
C LYS A 62 -11.25 -5.53 -1.39
N ARG A 63 -10.48 -6.47 -0.83
CA ARG A 63 -10.97 -7.37 0.24
C ARG A 63 -11.43 -6.63 1.49
N ILE A 64 -10.72 -5.58 1.89
CA ILE A 64 -11.08 -4.77 3.06
C ILE A 64 -12.41 -4.04 2.83
N LEU A 65 -12.57 -3.41 1.66
CA LEU A 65 -13.80 -2.68 1.31
C LEU A 65 -15.01 -3.63 1.18
N GLU A 66 -14.86 -4.74 0.45
CA GLU A 66 -15.93 -5.74 0.29
C GLU A 66 -16.34 -6.39 1.63
N ALA A 67 -15.38 -6.61 2.54
CA ALA A 67 -15.68 -7.12 3.87
C ALA A 67 -16.46 -6.10 4.73
N THR A 68 -16.26 -4.81 4.47
CA THR A 68 -16.96 -3.72 5.18
C THR A 68 -18.40 -3.60 4.67
N GLU A 69 -18.62 -3.64 3.35
CA GLU A 69 -19.96 -3.59 2.74
C GLU A 69 -20.85 -4.76 3.18
N LYS A 70 -20.30 -5.99 3.22
CA LYS A 70 -21.03 -7.17 3.72
C LYS A 70 -21.44 -7.08 5.18
N LYS A 71 -20.77 -6.25 5.99
CA LYS A 71 -21.10 -6.05 7.41
C LYS A 71 -22.19 -4.99 7.60
N THR A 72 -22.40 -4.09 6.64
CA THR A 72 -23.42 -3.02 6.71
C THR A 72 -24.77 -3.46 6.13
N THR A 73 -24.82 -4.52 5.31
CA THR A 73 -26.06 -5.17 4.89
C THR A 73 -26.53 -6.21 5.93
N SER A 74 -26.77 -5.76 7.16
CA SER A 74 -27.75 -6.43 8.03
C SER A 74 -29.05 -5.67 7.80
N GLU A 75 -30.08 -6.34 7.32
CA GLU A 75 -31.43 -5.79 7.12
C GLU A 75 -32.00 -5.33 8.47
N VAL A 76 -31.61 -4.14 8.93
CA VAL A 76 -32.38 -3.39 9.92
C VAL A 76 -33.20 -2.42 9.10
N GLY A 77 -34.47 -2.77 8.88
CA GLY A 77 -35.47 -1.86 8.34
C GLY A 77 -35.61 -0.67 9.28
N VAL A 78 -34.80 0.36 9.05
CA VAL A 78 -34.95 1.65 9.73
C VAL A 78 -35.79 2.53 8.82
N SER A 79 -37.07 2.66 9.19
CA SER A 79 -37.91 3.74 8.68
C SER A 79 -37.25 5.06 9.06
N HIS A 80 -36.64 5.74 8.09
CA HIS A 80 -36.07 7.05 8.29
C HIS A 80 -37.19 8.08 8.46
N THR A 81 -37.44 8.51 9.69
CA THR A 81 -38.15 9.77 9.94
C THR A 81 -37.19 10.91 9.61
N ALA A 82 -37.40 11.59 8.49
CA ALA A 82 -36.60 12.74 8.09
C ALA A 82 -36.91 13.95 8.97
N THR A 83 -35.96 14.35 9.81
CA THR A 83 -36.01 15.66 10.49
C THR A 83 -35.31 16.67 9.58
N VAL A 84 -36.10 17.51 8.92
CA VAL A 84 -35.62 18.64 8.13
C VAL A 84 -35.28 19.78 9.10
N GLU A 85 -33.99 20.03 9.32
CA GLU A 85 -33.52 21.28 9.92
C GLU A 85 -33.13 22.25 8.81
N GLY A 86 -34.02 23.19 8.52
CA GLY A 86 -33.73 24.34 7.70
C GLY A 86 -33.20 25.49 8.55
N THR A 87 -31.96 25.91 8.31
CA THR A 87 -31.49 27.25 8.74
C THR A 87 -30.70 27.90 7.61
N THR A 88 -31.39 28.74 6.84
CA THR A 88 -30.76 29.66 5.89
C THR A 88 -30.38 30.93 6.64
N HIS A 89 -29.11 31.32 6.59
CA HIS A 89 -28.69 32.71 6.83
C HIS A 89 -27.33 32.94 6.17
N ASN A 90 -27.34 33.77 5.12
CA ASN A 90 -26.16 34.23 4.38
C ASN A 90 -25.60 35.50 5.04
N GLY A 91 -24.34 35.45 5.47
CA GLY A 91 -23.56 36.63 5.86
C GLY A 91 -22.28 36.68 5.04
N LEU A 92 -22.25 37.59 4.07
CA LEU A 92 -21.13 37.86 3.17
C LEU A 92 -20.05 38.64 3.93
N VAL A 93 -18.88 38.05 4.17
CA VAL A 93 -17.68 38.76 4.64
C VAL A 93 -16.51 38.32 3.78
N GLY A 94 -16.04 39.24 2.94
CA GLY A 94 -14.84 39.07 2.14
C GLY A 94 -13.60 39.29 3.00
N GLU A 95 -12.63 38.39 2.88
CA GLU A 95 -11.29 38.59 3.41
C GLU A 95 -10.33 38.75 2.23
N THR A 96 -9.79 39.97 2.14
CA THR A 96 -8.76 40.42 1.21
C THR A 96 -7.40 39.88 1.63
N GLU A 97 -6.63 39.38 0.67
CA GLU A 97 -5.23 38.96 0.82
C GLU A 97 -4.33 40.14 1.19
N THR A 98 -3.39 39.93 2.12
CA THR A 98 -2.13 40.69 2.19
C THR A 98 -0.99 39.76 2.66
N GLU A 99 0.05 39.65 1.82
CA GLU A 99 1.33 39.01 2.13
C GLU A 99 2.13 39.86 3.14
N ASP A 100 2.88 39.19 4.03
CA ASP A 100 3.78 39.82 5.00
C ASP A 100 5.24 39.61 4.58
N VAL A 101 6.01 40.70 4.54
CA VAL A 101 7.43 40.76 4.17
C VAL A 101 8.26 40.87 5.45
N VAL A 102 9.34 40.08 5.55
CA VAL A 102 10.44 40.28 6.52
C VAL A 102 11.75 40.47 5.77
#